data_AF-A7MHX4-F1
#
_entry.id   AF-A7MHX4-F1
#
_cell.length_a   1.000
_cell.length_b   1.000
_cell.length_c   1.000
_cell.angle_alpha   90.00
_cell.angle_beta   90.00
_cell.angle_gamma   90.00
#
_symmetry.space_group_name_H-M   'P 1'
#
loop_
_entity.id
_entity.type
_entity.pdbx_description
1 polymer ?
#
loop_
_entity_poly.entity_id
_entity_poly.type
_entity_poly.pdbx_seq_one_letter_code
_entity_poly.pdbx_strand_id
1 'polypeptide(L)' 'MVSPDTLLDEVKRDQFYYRVYVRTKSAELKNRNGKRFPILPGMVANVEIKTGQKTVLDYLIKPLNKVKEALRER' A
#
# COMPACT_ATOMS: atom_id res chain seq x y z
N MET A 1 -7.90 2.82 -6.90
CA MET A 1 -8.16 4.26 -6.74
C MET A 1 -8.66 4.46 -5.32
N VAL A 2 -8.09 5.41 -4.59
CA VAL A 2 -8.56 5.79 -3.25
C VAL A 2 -9.60 6.90 -3.45
N SER A 3 -10.79 6.72 -2.89
CA SER A 3 -11.84 7.74 -2.95
C SER A 3 -11.44 8.92 -2.07
N PRO A 4 -11.64 10.17 -2.51
CA PRO A 4 -11.36 11.36 -1.70
C PRO A 4 -12.39 11.60 -0.59
N ASP A 5 -13.46 10.79 -0.52
CA ASP A 5 -14.53 10.96 0.46
C ASP A 5 -14.10 10.47 1.84
N THR A 6 -14.03 11.39 2.78
CA THR A 6 -13.86 11.11 4.20
C THR A 6 -15.17 10.55 4.75
N LEU A 7 -15.18 9.28 5.16
CA LEU A 7 -16.26 8.73 5.96
C LEU A 7 -15.95 8.99 7.44
N LEU A 8 -16.75 9.84 8.07
CA LEU A 8 -16.72 10.09 9.50
C LEU A 8 -17.52 8.99 10.21
N ASP A 9 -16.90 8.32 11.18
CA ASP A 9 -17.62 7.43 12.08
C ASP A 9 -18.43 8.30 13.06
N GLU A 10 -19.77 8.19 13.00
CA GLU A 10 -20.68 8.99 13.85
C GLU A 10 -20.46 8.73 15.34
N VAL A 11 -19.89 7.57 15.71
CA VAL A 11 -19.61 7.15 17.10
C VAL A 11 -18.20 7.55 17.54
N LYS A 12 -17.23 7.62 16.62
CA LYS A 12 -15.83 7.99 16.90
C LYS A 12 -15.33 9.04 15.91
N ARG A 13 -15.66 10.31 16.21
CA ARG A 13 -15.36 11.49 15.39
C ARG A 13 -13.87 11.77 15.09
N ASP A 14 -12.95 11.06 15.74
CA ASP A 14 -11.50 11.19 15.53
C ASP A 14 -10.90 10.14 14.56
N GLN A 15 -11.72 9.24 13.99
CA GLN A 15 -11.24 8.24 13.01
C GLN A 15 -11.76 8.52 11.60
N PHE A 16 -10.80 8.76 10.70
CA PHE A 16 -11.05 8.99 9.29
C PHE A 16 -10.88 7.69 8.51
N TYR A 17 -11.91 7.29 7.79
CA TYR A 17 -11.85 6.16 6.87
C TYR A 17 -11.90 6.64 5.42
N TYR A 18 -11.04 6.06 4.59
CA TYR A 18 -11.03 6.31 3.14
C TYR A 18 -11.50 5.07 2.41
N ARG A 19 -12.50 5.22 1.54
CA ARG A 19 -12.98 4.13 0.70
C ARG A 19 -11.94 3.82 -0.38
N VAL A 20 -11.62 2.54 -0.59
CA VAL A 20 -10.73 2.10 -1.66
C VAL A 20 -11.40 1.04 -2.53
N TYR A 21 -11.19 1.12 -3.84
CA TYR A 21 -11.60 0.07 -4.77
C TYR A 21 -10.39 -0.78 -5.15
N VAL A 22 -10.49 -2.09 -4.87
CA VAL A 22 -9.46 -3.09 -5.15
C VAL A 22 -9.92 -3.95 -6.32
N ARG A 23 -9.07 -4.08 -7.36
CA ARG A 23 -9.34 -4.89 -8.55
C ARG A 23 -8.22 -5.90 -8.74
N THR A 24 -8.56 -7.18 -8.81
CA THR A 24 -7.61 -8.23 -9.18
C THR A 24 -7.37 -8.21 -10.70
N LYS A 25 -6.19 -8.66 -11.14
CA LYS A 25 -5.87 -8.78 -12.57
C LYS A 25 -6.64 -9.93 -13.26
N SER A 26 -7.06 -10.92 -12.48
CA SER A 26 -7.76 -12.12 -12.95
C SER A 26 -8.88 -12.47 -11.97
N ALA A 27 -9.94 -13.09 -12.49
CA ALA A 27 -11.01 -13.70 -11.69
C ALA A 27 -10.69 -15.16 -11.31
N GLU A 28 -9.49 -15.64 -11.63
CA GLU A 28 -9.04 -17.01 -11.36
C GLU A 28 -7.71 -17.03 -10.61
N LEU A 29 -7.60 -17.97 -9.67
CA LEU A 29 -6.35 -18.34 -8.99
C LEU A 29 -5.76 -19.60 -9.63
N LYS A 30 -4.45 -19.63 -9.80
CA LYS A 30 -3.72 -20.79 -10.35
C LYS A 30 -2.88 -21.42 -9.25
N ASN A 31 -3.02 -22.73 -9.03
CA ASN A 31 -2.15 -23.45 -8.09
C ASN A 31 -0.81 -23.84 -8.76
N ARG A 32 0.12 -24.41 -7.98
CA ARG A 32 1.45 -24.86 -8.47
C ARG A 32 1.34 -25.90 -9.60
N ASN A 33 0.27 -26.69 -9.63
CA ASN A 33 0.01 -27.72 -10.64
C ASN A 33 -0.73 -27.16 -11.87
N GLY A 34 -0.98 -25.85 -11.90
CA GLY A 34 -1.61 -25.15 -13.00
C GLY A 34 -3.12 -25.23 -13.10
N LYS A 35 -3.79 -25.85 -12.12
CA LYS A 35 -5.25 -25.87 -12.02
C LYS A 35 -5.78 -24.48 -11.68
N ARG A 36 -6.83 -24.07 -12.40
CA ARG A 36 -7.52 -22.80 -12.25
C ARG A 36 -8.69 -22.94 -11.29
N PHE A 37 -8.88 -21.93 -10.44
CA PHE A 37 -9.98 -21.85 -9.48
C PHE A 37 -10.66 -20.48 -9.61
N PRO A 38 -11.97 -20.42 -9.89
CA PRO A 38 -12.67 -19.15 -9.98
C PRO A 38 -12.83 -18.51 -8.60
N ILE A 39 -12.72 -17.19 -8.55
CA ILE A 39 -13.06 -16.38 -7.38
C ILE A 39 -14.54 -16.04 -7.48
N LEU A 40 -15.33 -16.44 -6.48
CA LEU A 40 -16.77 -16.22 -6.43
C LEU A 40 -17.13 -15.12 -5.40
N PRO A 41 -18.27 -14.43 -5.58
CA PRO A 41 -18.77 -13.49 -4.58
C PRO A 41 -18.95 -14.15 -3.20
N GLY A 42 -18.72 -13.39 -2.14
CA GLY A 42 -18.82 -13.88 -0.76
C GLY A 42 -17.53 -14.48 -0.18
N MET A 43 -16.48 -14.63 -0.99
CA MET A 43 -15.15 -15.01 -0.49
C MET A 43 -14.49 -13.87 0.29
N VAL A 44 -13.86 -14.20 1.42
CA VAL A 44 -13.09 -13.25 2.22
C VAL A 44 -11.66 -13.15 1.67
N ALA A 45 -11.15 -11.92 1.55
CA ALA A 45 -9.80 -11.65 1.10
C ALA A 45 -9.12 -10.63 2.02
N ASN A 46 -7.82 -10.82 2.25
CA ASN A 46 -6.99 -9.84 2.95
C ASN A 46 -6.27 -8.97 1.93
N VAL A 47 -6.27 -7.66 2.16
CA VAL A 47 -5.61 -6.68 1.30
C VAL A 47 -4.63 -5.88 2.13
N GLU A 48 -3.37 -5.84 1.70
CA GLU A 48 -2.33 -5.00 2.28
C GLU A 48 -2.03 -3.83 1.34
N ILE A 49 -2.11 -2.60 1.87
CA ILE A 49 -1.73 -1.39 1.14
C ILE A 49 -0.26 -1.13 1.44
N LYS A 50 0.61 -1.41 0.45
CA LYS A 50 2.03 -1.05 0.54
C LYS A 50 2.20 0.43 0.18
N THR A 51 2.49 1.27 1.17
CA THR A 51 2.79 2.69 0.96
C THR A 51 4.29 2.92 0.83
N GLY A 52 4.69 3.69 -0.19
CA GLY A 52 6.09 3.99 -0.49
C GLY A 52 6.87 2.84 -1.14
N GLN A 53 8.00 3.20 -1.76
CA GLN A 53 8.99 2.25 -2.26
C GLN A 53 10.33 2.71 -1.70
N LYS A 54 11.00 1.85 -0.93
CA LYS A 54 12.38 2.08 -0.51
C LYS A 54 13.26 1.16 -1.33
N THR A 55 14.08 1.74 -2.18
CA THR A 55 15.12 1.03 -2.91
C THR A 55 16.29 0.74 -1.97
N VAL A 56 17.11 -0.27 -2.30
CA VAL A 56 18.36 -0.51 -1.58
C VAL A 56 19.29 0.72 -1.69
N LEU A 57 19.24 1.44 -2.81
CA LEU A 57 19.99 2.67 -3.03
C LEU A 57 19.62 3.78 -2.03
N ASP A 58 18.35 3.88 -1.60
CA ASP A 58 17.92 4.84 -0.57
C ASP A 58 18.62 4.63 0.78
N TYR A 59 19.03 3.39 1.08
CA TYR A 59 19.82 3.10 2.29
C TYR A 59 21.30 3.46 2.13
N LEU A 60 21.84 3.35 0.91
CA LEU A 60 23.24 3.68 0.61
C LEU A 60 23.49 5.20 0.56
N ILE A 61 22.53 5.99 0.11
CA ILE A 61 22.67 7.45 -0.04
C ILE A 61 22.38 8.21 1.28
N LYS A 62 21.63 7.61 2.21
CA LYS A 62 21.35 8.20 3.54
C LYS A 62 22.56 8.82 4.27
N PRO A 63 23.73 8.16 4.37
CA PRO A 63 24.90 8.76 5.02
C PRO A 63 25.45 9.99 4.30
N LEU A 64 25.29 10.09 2.97
CA LEU A 64 25.79 11.23 2.18
C LEU A 64 24.96 12.50 2.37
N ASN A 65 23.67 12.36 2.71
CA ASN A 65 22.82 13.51 3.03
C ASN A 65 23.27 14.21 4.32
N LYS A 66 23.88 13.51 5.29
CA LYS A 66 24.46 14.14 6.49
C LYS A 66 25.74 14.94 6.18
N VAL A 67 26.46 14.58 5.13
CA VAL A 67 27.71 15.26 4.75
C VAL A 67 27.45 16.63 4.13
N LYS A 68 26.32 16.81 3.44
CA LYS A 68 25.94 18.11 2.85
C LYS A 68 25.57 19.17 3.89
N GLU A 69 25.05 18.79 5.06
CA GLU A 69 24.79 19.73 6.15
C GLU A 69 26.09 20.13 6.87
N ALA A 70 27.02 19.20 7.05
CA ALA A 70 28.33 19.47 7.67
C ALA A 70 29.24 20.40 6.84
N LEU A 71 28.93 20.62 5.55
CA LEU A 71 29.66 21.53 4.66
C LEU A 71 29.00 22.91 4.53
N ARG A 72 27.84 23.13 5.15
CA ARG A 72 27.13 24.43 5.15
C ARG A 72 27.41 25.32 6.36
N GLU A 73 28.13 24.83 7.37
CA GLU A 73 28.69 25.66 8.43
C GLU A 73 30.17 25.98 8.14
N ARG A 74 30.37 27.04 7.36
CA ARG A 74 31.40 28.08 7.55
C ARG A 74 30.86 29.40 7.03
#